data_AF-A0A1E1WFM5-F1
#
_entry.id   AF-A0A1E1WFM5-F1
#
_cell.length_a   1.000
_cell.length_b   1.000
_cell.length_c   1.000
_cell.angle_alpha   90.00
_cell.angle_beta   90.00
_cell.angle_gamma   90.00
#
_symmetry.space_group_name_H-M   'P 1'
#
loop_
_entity.id
_entity.type
_entity.pdbx_description
1 polymer ?
#
loop_
_entity_poly.entity_id
_entity_poly.type
_entity_poly.pdbx_seq_one_letter_code
_entity_poly.pdbx_strand_id
1 'polypeptide(L)'
;MFWSIILALVLLALIWTVIREGHPLDKLPGPKRPVVGSILEFIGSNPRKLFELQRKFAKFYGDRYVVRILKRRILHVHNPNDIEVILSHSKNISKSLAYSFLEPWLGTGLLLSTGRKWHSRRKILTPTFHFNILKNFTPVLEEKSTNLVRYLRQAGRREHDLFPLISDVTLYAICETAMGTQLDQDKSTASVEYKQAILQMGTLLVERVTKFWLHNDFIFQRTAIFQKYDKILNKVHSFADEVILERKKQRTQNGACDETEDAVGKKKRMAMLDLLLEAESKGEIDLAGIREEVNTFMFEGHDTTATALTFGLMLLADHEEVQVRHLTNLVSSHAT
;
A
#
# COMPACT_ATOMS: atom_id res chain seq x y z
N MET A 1 6.27 38.78 -30.84
CA MET A 1 7.31 38.11 -31.64
C MET A 1 8.58 37.78 -30.84
N PHE A 2 9.13 38.68 -30.02
CA PHE A 2 10.35 38.39 -29.25
C PHE A 2 10.19 37.25 -28.22
N TRP A 3 9.11 37.29 -27.42
CA TRP A 3 8.81 36.25 -26.42
C TRP A 3 8.53 34.86 -27.01
N SER A 4 7.91 34.80 -28.19
CA SER A 4 7.67 33.54 -28.90
C SER A 4 8.96 32.92 -29.44
N ILE A 5 9.93 33.74 -29.87
CA ILE A 5 11.25 33.27 -30.31
C ILE A 5 12.07 32.77 -29.12
N ILE A 6 12.06 33.49 -27.99
CA ILE A 6 12.72 33.05 -26.76
C ILE A 6 12.12 31.71 -26.28
N LEU A 7 10.79 31.59 -26.26
CA LEU A 7 10.13 30.35 -25.89
C LEU A 7 10.52 29.20 -26.82
N ALA A 8 10.56 29.44 -28.14
CA ALA A 8 10.99 28.43 -29.11
C ALA A 8 12.46 28.01 -28.91
N LEU A 9 13.37 28.95 -28.64
CA LEU A 9 14.77 28.65 -28.37
C LEU A 9 14.95 27.88 -27.05
N VAL A 10 14.19 28.22 -26.01
CA VAL A 10 14.18 27.48 -24.73
C VAL A 10 13.65 26.06 -24.94
N LEU A 11 12.56 25.89 -25.70
CA LEU A 11 12.03 24.57 -26.04
C LEU A 11 13.03 23.75 -26.85
N LEU A 12 13.69 24.34 -27.85
CA LEU A 12 14.74 23.70 -28.64
C LEU A 12 15.94 23.30 -27.78
N ALA A 13 16.39 24.16 -26.86
CA ALA A 13 17.46 23.85 -25.92
C ALA A 13 17.06 22.70 -24.98
N LEU A 14 15.84 22.71 -24.44
CA LEU A 14 15.32 21.63 -23.61
C LEU A 14 15.27 20.31 -24.40
N ILE A 15 14.72 20.31 -25.61
CA ILE A 15 14.69 19.15 -26.50
C ILE A 15 16.11 18.66 -26.81
N TRP A 16 17.04 19.57 -27.10
CA TRP A 16 18.44 19.23 -27.36
C TRP A 16 19.10 18.55 -26.16
N THR A 17 18.88 19.03 -24.94
CA THR A 17 19.41 18.36 -23.73
C THR A 17 18.83 16.97 -23.52
N VAL A 18 17.54 16.76 -23.83
CA VAL A 18 16.87 15.45 -23.73
C VAL A 18 17.41 14.47 -24.77
N ILE A 19 17.73 14.94 -25.99
CA ILE A 19 18.23 14.10 -27.09
C ILE A 19 19.72 13.75 -26.90
N ARG A 20 20.53 14.69 -26.40
CA ARG A 20 22.00 14.58 -26.38
C ARG A 20 22.53 13.77 -25.20
N GLU A 21 21.80 13.70 -24.08
CA GLU A 21 22.20 12.88 -22.93
C GLU A 21 22.07 11.38 -23.26
N GLY A 22 23.15 10.77 -23.76
CA GLY A 22 23.25 9.31 -23.86
C GLY A 22 23.32 8.68 -22.48
N HIS A 23 22.45 7.71 -22.20
CA HIS A 23 22.45 6.95 -20.96
C HIS A 23 22.79 5.48 -21.22
N PRO A 24 23.54 4.78 -20.34
CA PRO A 24 23.89 3.36 -20.55
C PRO A 24 22.66 2.46 -20.78
N LEU A 25 21.54 2.77 -20.12
CA LEU A 25 20.27 2.07 -20.29
C LEU A 25 19.63 2.23 -21.68
N ASP A 26 20.00 3.26 -22.45
CA ASP A 26 19.44 3.47 -23.79
C ASP A 26 19.88 2.37 -24.79
N LYS A 27 20.84 1.50 -24.40
CA LYS A 27 21.25 0.31 -25.15
C LYS A 27 20.29 -0.87 -25.01
N LEU A 28 19.42 -0.88 -23.99
CA LEU A 28 18.50 -1.99 -23.73
C LEU A 28 17.28 -1.94 -24.67
N PRO A 29 16.60 -3.08 -24.88
CA PRO A 29 15.33 -3.13 -25.59
C PRO A 29 14.27 -2.19 -24.98
N GLY A 30 13.31 -1.74 -25.78
CA GLY A 30 12.20 -0.91 -25.31
C GLY A 30 11.60 -0.05 -26.42
N PRO A 31 10.48 0.66 -26.18
CA PRO A 31 9.85 1.49 -27.19
C PRO A 31 10.74 2.67 -27.62
N LYS A 32 11.25 2.62 -28.86
CA LYS A 32 12.17 3.63 -29.42
C LYS A 32 11.41 4.74 -30.14
N ARG A 33 10.85 5.70 -29.39
CA ARG A 33 10.28 6.93 -29.97
C ARG A 33 11.13 8.15 -29.58
N PRO A 34 11.57 9.01 -30.52
CA PRO A 34 12.38 10.18 -30.20
C PRO A 34 11.58 11.24 -29.41
N VAL A 35 12.26 11.97 -28.52
CA VAL A 35 11.81 13.12 -27.68
C VAL A 35 10.61 12.86 -26.74
N VAL A 36 9.46 12.48 -27.29
CA VAL A 36 8.23 12.18 -26.54
C VAL A 36 8.32 10.82 -25.86
N GLY A 37 9.25 9.96 -26.27
CA GLY A 37 9.42 8.63 -25.68
C GLY A 37 8.12 7.82 -25.73
N SER A 38 7.86 7.06 -24.66
CA SER A 38 6.64 6.25 -24.53
C SER A 38 5.45 7.02 -23.95
N ILE A 39 5.54 8.35 -23.77
CA ILE A 39 4.50 9.17 -23.12
C ILE A 39 3.12 8.92 -23.73
N LEU A 40 3.04 8.88 -25.07
CA LEU A 40 1.77 8.68 -25.79
C LEU A 40 1.08 7.36 -25.45
N GLU A 41 1.83 6.33 -25.03
CA GLU A 41 1.26 5.03 -24.65
C GLU A 41 0.58 5.07 -23.28
N PHE A 42 0.95 6.05 -22.43
CA PHE A 42 0.40 6.24 -21.09
C PHE A 42 -0.73 7.29 -21.03
N ILE A 43 -0.89 8.10 -22.09
CA ILE A 43 -1.99 9.09 -22.14
C ILE A 43 -3.34 8.37 -22.07
N GLY A 44 -4.19 8.84 -21.16
CA GLY A 44 -5.52 8.25 -20.93
C GLY A 44 -5.47 6.83 -20.38
N SER A 45 -4.35 6.39 -19.79
CA SER A 45 -4.24 5.08 -19.18
C SER A 45 -4.95 5.04 -17.83
N ASN A 46 -5.68 3.96 -17.60
CA ASN A 46 -6.26 3.57 -16.32
C ASN A 46 -5.48 2.36 -15.76
N PRO A 47 -5.77 1.88 -14.53
CA PRO A 47 -5.04 0.74 -13.94
C PRO A 47 -5.01 -0.50 -14.85
N ARG A 48 -6.15 -0.85 -15.47
CA ARG A 48 -6.26 -2.00 -16.39
C ARG A 48 -5.36 -1.83 -17.62
N LYS A 49 -5.47 -0.71 -18.33
CA LYS A 49 -4.68 -0.44 -19.54
C LYS A 49 -3.19 -0.39 -19.23
N LEU A 50 -2.82 0.13 -18.05
CA LEU A 50 -1.43 0.15 -17.58
C LEU A 50 -0.90 -1.28 -17.38
N PHE A 51 -1.67 -2.14 -16.73
CA PHE A 51 -1.34 -3.55 -16.54
C PHE A 51 -1.19 -4.30 -17.88
N GLU A 52 -2.16 -4.15 -18.78
CA GLU A 52 -2.14 -4.76 -20.12
C GLU A 52 -0.90 -4.29 -20.93
N LEU A 53 -0.57 -3.01 -20.85
CA LEU A 53 0.60 -2.43 -21.52
C LEU A 53 1.92 -3.01 -20.96
N GLN A 54 2.04 -3.12 -19.63
CA GLN A 54 3.22 -3.72 -19.00
C GLN A 54 3.41 -5.17 -19.44
N ARG A 55 2.34 -5.98 -19.47
CA ARG A 55 2.44 -7.37 -19.96
C ARG A 55 2.82 -7.43 -21.44
N LYS A 56 2.26 -6.53 -22.27
CA LYS A 56 2.58 -6.45 -23.70
C LYS A 56 4.05 -6.13 -23.90
N PHE A 57 4.59 -5.18 -23.16
CA PHE A 57 6.00 -4.81 -23.23
C PHE A 57 6.92 -5.93 -22.77
N ALA A 58 6.62 -6.60 -21.66
CA ALA A 58 7.38 -7.76 -21.21
C ALA A 58 7.42 -8.87 -22.26
N LYS A 59 6.28 -9.19 -22.89
CA LYS A 59 6.22 -10.19 -23.96
C LYS A 59 7.02 -9.81 -25.20
N PHE A 60 7.07 -8.53 -25.55
CA PHE A 60 7.70 -8.07 -26.80
C PHE A 60 9.19 -7.76 -26.64
N TYR A 61 9.60 -7.17 -25.52
CA TYR A 61 10.98 -6.74 -25.28
C TYR A 61 11.79 -7.72 -24.41
N GLY A 62 11.14 -8.75 -23.87
CA GLY A 62 11.77 -9.78 -23.04
C GLY A 62 11.99 -9.34 -21.60
N ASP A 63 12.93 -10.00 -20.94
CA ASP A 63 13.08 -9.91 -19.48
C ASP A 63 13.71 -8.61 -18.97
N ARG A 64 14.29 -7.79 -19.86
CA ARG A 64 14.92 -6.51 -19.53
C ARG A 64 14.60 -5.50 -20.60
N TYR A 65 13.88 -4.45 -20.23
CA TYR A 65 13.58 -3.37 -21.17
C TYR A 65 13.46 -2.02 -20.49
N VAL A 66 13.63 -0.96 -21.26
CA VAL A 66 13.63 0.41 -20.76
C VAL A 66 12.49 1.19 -21.40
N VAL A 67 11.65 1.76 -20.55
CA VAL A 67 10.63 2.72 -20.95
C VAL A 67 11.19 4.12 -20.72
N ARG A 68 11.30 4.90 -21.80
CA ARG A 68 11.76 6.29 -21.74
C ARG A 68 10.58 7.25 -21.65
N ILE A 69 10.61 8.12 -20.66
CA ILE A 69 9.64 9.21 -20.45
C ILE A 69 10.44 10.50 -20.27
N LEU A 70 10.52 11.33 -21.32
CA LEU A 70 11.43 12.50 -21.37
C LEU A 70 12.88 12.09 -21.00
N LYS A 71 13.46 12.70 -19.96
CA LYS A 71 14.79 12.37 -19.45
C LYS A 71 14.83 11.12 -18.55
N ARG A 72 13.67 10.59 -18.13
CA ARG A 72 13.60 9.46 -17.20
C ARG A 72 13.69 8.14 -17.95
N ARG A 73 14.49 7.23 -17.42
CA ARG A 73 14.62 5.85 -17.88
C ARG A 73 14.08 4.93 -16.78
N ILE A 74 13.03 4.19 -17.10
CA ILE A 74 12.45 3.20 -16.19
C ILE A 74 12.88 1.82 -16.69
N LEU A 75 13.79 1.18 -15.96
CA LEU A 75 14.22 -0.18 -16.24
C LEU A 75 13.20 -1.15 -15.67
N HIS A 76 12.58 -1.94 -16.54
CA HIS A 76 11.73 -3.07 -16.19
C HIS A 76 12.57 -4.34 -16.21
N VAL A 77 12.42 -5.15 -15.17
CA VAL A 77 13.20 -6.36 -14.95
C VAL A 77 12.24 -7.49 -14.57
N HIS A 78 12.28 -8.58 -15.33
CA HIS A 78 11.45 -9.77 -15.11
C HIS A 78 12.28 -11.04 -14.86
N ASN A 79 13.58 -11.01 -15.15
CA ASN A 79 14.48 -12.14 -14.88
C ASN A 79 14.78 -12.24 -13.37
N PRO A 80 14.58 -13.40 -12.73
CA PRO A 80 14.80 -13.57 -11.29
C PRO A 80 16.22 -13.22 -10.81
N ASN A 81 17.26 -13.55 -11.60
CA ASN A 81 18.64 -13.31 -11.19
C ASN A 81 18.95 -11.81 -11.11
N ASP A 82 18.36 -11.00 -11.99
CA ASP A 82 18.53 -9.54 -11.94
C ASP A 82 17.74 -8.92 -10.81
N ILE A 83 16.53 -9.43 -10.56
CA ILE A 83 15.69 -8.99 -9.44
C ILE A 83 16.44 -9.23 -8.13
N GLU A 84 17.08 -10.39 -7.97
CA GLU A 84 17.92 -10.69 -6.80
C GLU A 84 19.06 -9.67 -6.63
N VAL A 85 19.81 -9.37 -7.69
CA VAL A 85 20.89 -8.36 -7.64
C VAL A 85 20.35 -6.99 -7.18
N ILE A 86 19.17 -6.59 -7.63
CA ILE A 86 18.58 -5.29 -7.27
C ILE A 86 18.06 -5.30 -5.83
N LEU A 87 17.29 -6.32 -5.44
CA LEU A 87 16.56 -6.35 -4.17
C LEU A 87 17.42 -6.79 -2.97
N SER A 88 18.48 -7.58 -3.19
CA SER A 88 19.41 -7.97 -2.12
C SER A 88 20.39 -6.86 -1.74
N HIS A 89 20.56 -5.86 -2.61
CA HIS A 89 21.56 -4.83 -2.41
C HIS A 89 21.11 -3.80 -1.35
N SER A 90 21.82 -3.73 -0.24
CA SER A 90 21.48 -2.92 0.94
C SER A 90 21.37 -1.41 0.70
N LYS A 91 21.90 -0.90 -0.43
CA LYS A 91 21.76 0.52 -0.82
C LYS A 91 20.51 0.81 -1.66
N ASN A 92 19.86 -0.21 -2.24
CA ASN A 92 18.68 -0.04 -3.10
C ASN A 92 17.38 0.06 -2.28
N ILE A 93 17.38 0.93 -1.27
CA ILE A 93 16.26 1.11 -0.35
C ILE A 93 15.37 2.30 -0.72
N SER A 94 15.85 3.20 -1.59
CA SER A 94 15.08 4.36 -2.02
C SER A 94 14.01 3.97 -3.04
N LYS A 95 12.83 4.54 -2.86
CA LYS A 95 11.71 4.35 -3.78
C LYS A 95 11.82 5.29 -4.98
N SER A 96 11.17 4.91 -6.08
CA SER A 96 11.09 5.76 -7.27
C SER A 96 10.23 7.00 -7.01
N LEU A 97 10.31 8.00 -7.88
CA LEU A 97 9.49 9.22 -7.75
C LEU A 97 7.98 8.93 -7.67
N ALA A 98 7.49 7.83 -8.26
CA ALA A 98 6.07 7.50 -8.17
C ALA A 98 5.58 7.37 -6.72
N TYR A 99 6.46 6.95 -5.79
CA TYR A 99 6.16 6.86 -4.37
C TYR A 99 6.09 8.23 -3.67
N SER A 100 6.69 9.29 -4.23
CA SER A 100 6.56 10.64 -3.63
C SER A 100 5.13 11.16 -3.70
N PHE A 101 4.28 10.58 -4.56
CA PHE A 101 2.86 10.91 -4.62
C PHE A 101 2.05 10.33 -3.45
N LEU A 102 2.61 9.36 -2.72
CA LEU A 102 2.04 8.79 -1.50
C LEU A 102 2.44 9.59 -0.25
N GLU A 103 3.50 10.39 -0.31
CA GLU A 103 4.02 11.14 0.85
C GLU A 103 2.97 12.04 1.53
N PRO A 104 2.07 12.76 0.82
CA PRO A 104 1.06 13.56 1.52
C PRO A 104 0.11 12.69 2.36
N TRP A 105 -0.09 11.42 1.98
CA TRP A 105 -0.93 10.47 2.71
C TRP A 105 -0.16 9.74 3.81
N LEU A 106 0.89 9.01 3.46
CA LEU A 106 1.62 8.12 4.37
C LEU A 106 2.76 8.82 5.12
N GLY A 107 3.01 10.10 4.80
CA GLY A 107 4.20 10.84 5.24
C GLY A 107 5.47 10.11 4.84
N THR A 108 6.43 10.05 5.75
CA THR A 108 7.63 9.24 5.60
C THR A 108 7.64 8.10 6.63
N GLY A 109 6.54 7.34 6.68
CA GLY A 109 6.41 6.12 7.48
C GLY A 109 7.29 4.97 6.97
N LEU A 110 7.09 3.75 7.47
CA LEU A 110 7.99 2.62 7.19
C LEU A 110 8.16 2.29 5.69
N LEU A 111 7.12 2.48 4.88
CA LEU A 111 7.17 2.22 3.42
C LEU A 111 8.10 3.19 2.67
N LEU A 112 8.07 4.46 3.07
CA LEU A 112 8.64 5.58 2.31
C LEU A 112 9.95 6.11 2.91
N SER A 113 10.15 5.94 4.23
CA SER A 113 11.37 6.35 4.91
C SER A 113 12.60 5.61 4.41
N THR A 114 13.77 6.27 4.52
CA THR A 114 15.08 5.68 4.26
C THR A 114 16.06 6.01 5.38
N GLY A 115 17.24 5.38 5.35
CA GLY A 115 18.35 5.67 6.26
C GLY A 115 17.99 5.51 7.74
N ARG A 116 18.45 6.45 8.58
CA ARG A 116 18.28 6.37 10.04
C ARG A 116 16.82 6.34 10.50
N LYS A 117 15.93 7.09 9.84
CA LYS A 117 14.49 7.10 10.18
C LYS A 117 13.89 5.72 9.97
N TRP A 118 14.12 5.12 8.80
CA TRP A 118 13.65 3.77 8.49
C TRP A 118 14.17 2.73 9.49
N HIS A 119 15.47 2.75 9.79
CA HIS A 119 16.06 1.82 10.77
C HIS A 119 15.42 1.97 12.16
N SER A 120 15.20 3.21 12.62
CA SER A 120 14.56 3.49 13.91
C SER A 120 13.12 2.96 13.94
N ARG A 121 12.30 3.33 12.92
CA ARG A 121 10.91 2.86 12.80
C ARG A 121 10.83 1.34 12.72
N ARG A 122 11.68 0.71 11.90
CA ARG A 122 11.75 -0.76 11.77
C ARG A 122 12.08 -1.43 13.09
N LYS A 123 13.00 -0.86 13.88
CA LYS A 123 13.38 -1.39 15.20
C LYS A 123 12.21 -1.35 16.19
N ILE A 124 11.44 -0.26 16.22
CA ILE A 124 10.25 -0.11 17.09
C ILE A 124 9.18 -1.14 16.70
N LEU A 125 8.95 -1.34 15.40
CA LEU A 125 7.80 -2.08 14.88
C LEU A 125 8.01 -3.60 14.69
N THR A 126 9.25 -4.04 14.45
CA THR A 126 9.56 -5.46 14.19
C THR A 126 9.07 -6.42 15.30
N PRO A 127 9.16 -6.08 16.60
CA PRO A 127 8.68 -6.96 17.67
C PRO A 127 7.21 -7.37 17.53
N THR A 128 6.34 -6.51 17.01
CA THR A 128 4.90 -6.78 16.79
C THR A 128 4.66 -7.97 15.86
N PHE A 129 5.55 -8.18 14.90
CA PHE A 129 5.37 -9.21 13.87
C PHE A 129 6.12 -10.51 14.19
N HIS A 130 6.61 -10.65 15.43
CA HIS A 130 7.21 -11.87 15.90
C HIS A 130 6.15 -12.97 16.07
N PHE A 131 6.45 -14.23 15.69
CA PHE A 131 5.49 -15.33 15.65
C PHE A 131 4.69 -15.53 16.95
N ASN A 132 5.30 -15.31 18.12
CA ASN A 132 4.60 -15.41 19.39
C ASN A 132 3.55 -14.31 19.63
N ILE A 133 3.68 -13.14 18.99
CA ILE A 133 2.66 -12.09 19.01
C ILE A 133 1.54 -12.47 18.05
N LEU A 134 1.90 -12.93 16.85
CA LEU A 134 0.94 -13.31 15.82
C LEU A 134 -0.03 -14.40 16.29
N LYS A 135 0.40 -15.32 17.17
CA LYS A 135 -0.48 -16.31 17.81
C LYS A 135 -1.66 -15.68 18.54
N ASN A 136 -1.48 -14.51 19.14
CA ASN A 136 -2.54 -13.78 19.84
C ASN A 136 -3.56 -13.15 18.88
N PHE A 137 -3.26 -13.09 17.58
CA PHE A 137 -4.19 -12.61 16.57
C PHE A 137 -5.18 -13.70 16.14
N THR A 138 -4.88 -14.97 16.41
CA THR A 138 -5.71 -16.12 16.01
C THR A 138 -7.17 -16.00 16.45
N PRO A 139 -7.49 -15.65 17.71
CA PRO A 139 -8.89 -15.53 18.14
C PRO A 139 -9.66 -14.46 17.36
N VAL A 140 -9.02 -13.33 17.06
CA VAL A 140 -9.62 -12.25 16.26
C VAL A 140 -9.87 -12.72 14.83
N LEU A 141 -8.89 -13.38 14.20
CA LEU A 141 -9.02 -13.90 12.84
C LEU A 141 -10.11 -14.97 12.75
N GLU A 142 -10.19 -15.86 13.74
CA GLU A 142 -11.25 -16.88 13.86
C GLU A 142 -12.63 -16.24 14.01
N GLU A 143 -12.77 -15.24 14.89
CA GLU A 143 -14.04 -14.53 15.09
C GLU A 143 -14.51 -13.86 13.80
N LYS A 144 -13.64 -13.08 13.13
CA LYS A 144 -14.04 -12.35 11.91
C LYS A 144 -14.33 -13.30 10.76
N SER A 145 -13.55 -14.38 10.59
CA SER A 145 -13.81 -15.39 9.56
C SER A 145 -15.10 -16.18 9.83
N THR A 146 -15.37 -16.54 11.09
CA THR A 146 -16.62 -17.22 11.49
C THR A 146 -17.84 -16.33 11.24
N ASN A 147 -17.73 -15.03 11.53
CA ASN A 147 -18.80 -14.07 11.25
C ASN A 147 -19.09 -13.95 9.75
N LEU A 148 -18.05 -13.91 8.91
CA LEU A 148 -18.20 -13.94 7.45
C LEU A 148 -18.91 -15.21 6.97
N VAL A 149 -18.49 -16.39 7.45
CA VAL A 149 -19.13 -17.67 7.09
C VAL A 149 -20.59 -17.68 7.53
N ARG A 150 -20.90 -17.17 8.73
CA ARG A 150 -22.28 -17.08 9.23
C ARG A 150 -23.13 -16.18 8.34
N TYR A 151 -22.62 -15.01 7.96
CA TYR A 151 -23.29 -14.09 7.03
C TYR A 151 -23.59 -14.76 5.68
N LEU A 152 -22.59 -15.40 5.07
CA LEU A 152 -22.75 -16.08 3.77
C LEU A 152 -23.76 -17.24 3.84
N ARG A 153 -23.79 -18.00 4.95
CA ARG A 153 -24.80 -19.05 5.16
C ARG A 153 -26.22 -18.50 5.25
N GLN A 154 -26.41 -17.36 5.92
CA GLN A 154 -27.72 -16.72 6.07
C GLN A 154 -28.21 -16.09 4.77
N ALA A 155 -27.29 -15.57 3.95
CA ALA A 155 -27.63 -14.95 2.67
C ALA A 155 -28.12 -15.98 1.61
N GLY A 156 -27.89 -17.27 1.84
CA GLY A 156 -28.38 -18.37 1.01
C GLY A 156 -27.56 -18.57 -0.28
N ARG A 157 -28.17 -19.18 -1.30
CA ARG A 157 -27.53 -19.46 -2.60
C ARG A 157 -27.48 -18.25 -3.54
N ARG A 158 -27.34 -17.04 -3.01
CA ARG A 158 -27.22 -15.84 -3.84
C ARG A 158 -25.77 -15.65 -4.26
N GLU A 159 -25.57 -15.08 -5.43
CA GLU A 159 -24.24 -14.63 -5.85
C GLU A 159 -23.86 -13.39 -5.03
N HIS A 160 -22.63 -13.37 -4.54
CA HIS A 160 -22.10 -12.27 -3.72
C HIS A 160 -20.76 -11.81 -4.30
N ASP A 161 -20.59 -10.49 -4.39
CA ASP A 161 -19.25 -9.92 -4.56
C ASP A 161 -18.49 -10.09 -3.23
N LEU A 162 -17.45 -10.91 -3.25
CA LEU A 162 -16.67 -11.24 -2.05
C LEU A 162 -15.70 -10.14 -1.66
N PHE A 163 -15.26 -9.28 -2.59
CA PHE A 163 -14.22 -8.30 -2.29
C PHE A 163 -14.63 -7.32 -1.18
N PRO A 164 -15.83 -6.69 -1.20
CA PRO A 164 -16.27 -5.81 -0.12
C PRO A 164 -16.33 -6.52 1.25
N LEU A 165 -16.79 -7.77 1.28
CA LEU A 165 -16.96 -8.57 2.50
C LEU A 165 -15.61 -8.95 3.11
N ILE A 166 -14.67 -9.39 2.26
CA ILE A 166 -13.31 -9.74 2.70
C ILE A 166 -12.55 -8.48 3.12
N SER A 167 -12.74 -7.36 2.41
CA SER A 167 -12.16 -6.07 2.78
C SER A 167 -12.63 -5.58 4.16
N ASP A 168 -13.90 -5.81 4.52
CA ASP A 168 -14.38 -5.59 5.90
C ASP A 168 -13.63 -6.47 6.91
N VAL A 169 -13.56 -7.78 6.64
CA VAL A 169 -12.91 -8.73 7.54
C VAL A 169 -11.45 -8.36 7.78
N THR A 170 -10.68 -8.04 6.73
CA THR A 170 -9.26 -7.70 6.89
C THR A 170 -9.05 -6.35 7.56
N LEU A 171 -9.92 -5.36 7.31
CA LEU A 171 -9.85 -4.05 7.97
C LEU A 171 -10.13 -4.20 9.47
N TYR A 172 -11.20 -4.91 9.84
CA TYR A 172 -11.52 -5.16 11.24
C TYR A 172 -10.44 -5.98 11.94
N ALA A 173 -9.88 -6.98 11.25
CA ALA A 173 -8.76 -7.76 11.78
C ALA A 173 -7.54 -6.87 12.08
N ILE A 174 -7.10 -6.01 11.16
CA ILE A 174 -5.90 -5.17 11.40
C ILE A 174 -6.15 -4.11 12.48
N CYS A 175 -7.36 -3.54 12.55
CA CYS A 175 -7.72 -2.60 13.60
C CYS A 175 -7.70 -3.24 15.00
N GLU A 176 -8.23 -4.45 15.13
CA GLU A 176 -8.28 -5.11 16.43
C GLU A 176 -6.91 -5.71 16.83
N THR A 177 -6.16 -6.26 15.87
CA THR A 177 -4.87 -6.92 16.15
C THR A 177 -3.70 -5.93 16.30
N ALA A 178 -3.45 -5.10 15.28
CA ALA A 178 -2.29 -4.21 15.26
C ALA A 178 -2.59 -2.85 15.90
N MET A 179 -3.80 -2.31 15.72
CA MET A 179 -4.16 -1.01 16.31
C MET A 179 -4.70 -1.15 17.74
N GLY A 180 -5.16 -2.34 18.14
CA GLY A 180 -5.73 -2.58 19.47
C GLY A 180 -7.06 -1.85 19.68
N THR A 181 -7.78 -1.54 18.60
CA THR A 181 -9.08 -0.85 18.62
C THR A 181 -10.14 -1.76 18.02
N GLN A 182 -11.18 -2.07 18.79
CA GLN A 182 -12.39 -2.68 18.24
C GLN A 182 -13.20 -1.60 17.52
N LEU A 183 -13.58 -1.89 16.28
CA LEU A 183 -14.49 -1.04 15.51
C LEU A 183 -15.91 -1.52 15.78
N ASP A 184 -16.68 -0.72 16.53
CA ASP A 184 -18.09 -0.99 16.80
C ASP A 184 -18.95 -0.89 15.53
N GLN A 185 -20.15 -1.47 15.55
CA GLN A 185 -21.11 -1.40 14.44
C GLN A 185 -21.48 0.04 14.05
N ASP A 186 -21.45 0.98 15.00
CA ASP A 186 -21.69 2.41 14.77
C ASP A 186 -20.59 3.06 13.90
N LYS A 187 -19.39 2.47 13.85
CA LYS A 187 -18.28 2.90 12.99
C LYS A 187 -18.33 2.26 11.58
N SER A 188 -19.43 1.58 11.23
CA SER A 188 -19.64 1.00 9.90
C SER A 188 -19.57 2.06 8.81
N THR A 189 -20.19 3.23 8.99
CA THR A 189 -20.14 4.33 8.01
C THR A 189 -18.72 4.85 7.80
N ALA A 190 -17.97 5.13 8.87
CA ALA A 190 -16.58 5.59 8.78
C ALA A 190 -15.67 4.55 8.11
N SER A 191 -15.85 3.27 8.43
CA SER A 191 -15.11 2.17 7.81
C SER A 191 -15.42 2.02 6.32
N VAL A 192 -16.70 2.13 5.93
CA VAL A 192 -17.12 2.13 4.53
C VAL A 192 -16.52 3.30 3.77
N GLU A 193 -16.59 4.51 4.35
CA GLU A 193 -15.99 5.71 3.76
C GLU A 193 -14.47 5.59 3.62
N TYR A 194 -13.80 5.03 4.61
CA TYR A 194 -12.36 4.78 4.58
C TYR A 194 -11.98 3.81 3.46
N LYS A 195 -12.62 2.64 3.38
CA LYS A 195 -12.35 1.67 2.30
C LYS A 195 -12.59 2.28 0.92
N GLN A 196 -13.68 3.04 0.76
CA GLN A 196 -13.97 3.73 -0.49
C GLN A 196 -12.89 4.79 -0.80
N ALA A 197 -12.41 5.52 0.21
CA ALA A 197 -11.33 6.48 0.07
C ALA A 197 -10.03 5.82 -0.38
N ILE A 198 -9.69 4.64 0.14
CA ILE A 198 -8.50 3.86 -0.30
C ILE A 198 -8.57 3.50 -1.78
N LEU A 199 -9.71 2.95 -2.25
CA LEU A 199 -9.89 2.58 -3.66
C LEU A 199 -9.82 3.80 -4.59
N GLN A 200 -10.42 4.92 -4.18
CA GLN A 200 -10.37 6.17 -4.93
C GLN A 200 -8.95 6.76 -4.95
N MET A 201 -8.24 6.70 -3.82
CA MET A 201 -6.84 7.11 -3.70
C MET A 201 -5.96 6.32 -4.66
N GLY A 202 -6.08 4.98 -4.69
CA GLY A 202 -5.35 4.13 -5.64
C GLY A 202 -5.60 4.51 -7.10
N THR A 203 -6.86 4.80 -7.46
CA THR A 203 -7.22 5.25 -8.81
C THR A 203 -6.58 6.60 -9.17
N LEU A 204 -6.62 7.57 -8.26
CA LEU A 204 -6.02 8.90 -8.45
C LEU A 204 -4.48 8.83 -8.52
N LEU A 205 -3.86 7.96 -7.74
CA LEU A 205 -2.41 7.73 -7.79
C LEU A 205 -1.99 7.18 -9.15
N VAL A 206 -2.71 6.18 -9.68
CA VAL A 206 -2.45 5.66 -11.03
C VAL A 206 -2.67 6.75 -12.08
N GLU A 207 -3.74 7.54 -11.97
CA GLU A 207 -3.99 8.67 -12.86
C GLU A 207 -2.87 9.71 -12.83
N ARG A 208 -2.29 9.97 -11.65
CA ARG A 208 -1.15 10.87 -11.49
C ARG A 208 0.13 10.29 -12.09
N VAL A 209 0.41 9.00 -11.85
CA VAL A 209 1.60 8.30 -12.38
C VAL A 209 1.61 8.21 -13.90
N THR A 210 0.44 8.06 -14.53
CA THR A 210 0.33 7.94 -16.00
C THR A 210 0.32 9.30 -16.71
N LYS A 211 0.03 10.40 -16.00
CA LYS A 211 -0.03 11.76 -16.55
C LYS A 211 1.19 12.56 -16.12
N PHE A 212 2.24 12.56 -16.94
CA PHE A 212 3.53 13.19 -16.60
C PHE A 212 3.42 14.68 -16.23
N TRP A 213 2.46 15.43 -16.78
CA TRP A 213 2.24 16.84 -16.45
C TRP A 213 1.70 17.05 -15.01
N LEU A 214 1.14 16.00 -14.38
CA LEU A 214 0.70 16.02 -12.97
C LEU A 214 1.82 15.62 -11.99
N HIS A 215 3.02 15.29 -12.49
CA HIS A 215 4.16 14.98 -11.61
C HIS A 215 4.75 16.23 -10.95
N ASN A 216 4.49 17.42 -11.50
CA ASN A 216 4.87 18.67 -10.87
C ASN A 216 3.78 19.08 -9.86
N ASP A 217 4.14 19.20 -8.58
CA ASP A 217 3.19 19.49 -7.50
C ASP A 217 2.45 20.81 -7.71
N PHE A 218 3.14 21.85 -8.18
CA PHE A 218 2.52 23.16 -8.43
C PHE A 218 1.42 23.09 -9.50
N ILE A 219 1.65 22.33 -10.58
CA ILE A 219 0.63 22.09 -11.61
C ILE A 219 -0.49 21.24 -11.02
N PHE A 220 -0.15 20.14 -10.34
CA PHE A 220 -1.12 19.20 -9.77
C PHE A 220 -2.10 19.90 -8.83
N GLN A 221 -1.59 20.71 -7.89
CA GLN A 221 -2.37 21.47 -6.90
C GLN A 221 -3.40 22.42 -7.52
N ARG A 222 -3.26 22.80 -8.79
CA ARG A 222 -4.19 23.68 -9.53
C ARG A 222 -5.24 22.92 -10.33
N THR A 223 -5.28 21.59 -10.25
CA THR A 223 -6.21 20.76 -11.01
C THR A 223 -7.44 20.36 -10.19
N ALA A 224 -8.55 20.06 -10.88
CA ALA A 224 -9.70 19.43 -10.25
C ALA A 224 -9.40 18.02 -9.70
N ILE A 225 -8.36 17.36 -10.21
CA ILE A 225 -7.88 16.06 -9.71
C ILE A 225 -7.33 16.23 -8.30
N PHE A 226 -6.56 17.29 -8.04
CA PHE A 226 -6.06 17.59 -6.69
C PHE A 226 -7.20 17.90 -5.72
N GLN A 227 -8.24 18.62 -6.13
CA GLN A 227 -9.39 18.87 -5.24
C GLN A 227 -10.09 17.58 -4.80
N LYS A 228 -10.16 16.57 -5.66
CA LYS A 228 -10.66 15.24 -5.30
C LYS A 228 -9.68 14.52 -4.38
N TYR A 229 -8.40 14.54 -4.73
CA TYR A 229 -7.31 13.95 -3.93
C TYR A 229 -7.31 14.50 -2.50
N ASP A 230 -7.40 15.81 -2.32
CA ASP A 230 -7.37 16.49 -1.02
C ASP A 230 -8.56 16.10 -0.14
N LYS A 231 -9.77 16.00 -0.71
CA LYS A 231 -10.95 15.50 0.02
C LYS A 231 -10.77 14.06 0.50
N ILE A 232 -10.23 13.19 -0.35
CA ILE A 232 -9.99 11.78 -0.01
C ILE A 232 -8.86 11.66 1.03
N LEU A 233 -7.82 12.49 0.89
CA LEU A 233 -6.71 12.58 1.82
C LEU A 233 -7.19 12.89 3.23
N ASN A 234 -8.10 13.87 3.37
CA ASN A 234 -8.70 14.19 4.66
C ASN A 234 -9.44 12.99 5.27
N LYS A 235 -10.18 12.21 4.47
CA LYS A 235 -10.89 11.01 4.99
C LYS A 235 -9.94 9.96 5.55
N VAL A 236 -8.86 9.65 4.83
CA VAL A 236 -7.90 8.63 5.28
C VAL A 236 -7.12 9.10 6.51
N HIS A 237 -6.79 10.40 6.61
CA HIS A 237 -6.17 10.97 7.80
C HIS A 237 -7.11 11.01 9.00
N SER A 238 -8.36 11.44 8.81
CA SER A 238 -9.36 11.47 9.89
C SER A 238 -9.57 10.09 10.50
N PHE A 239 -9.67 9.04 9.67
CA PHE A 239 -9.82 7.68 10.17
C PHE A 239 -8.59 7.21 10.99
N ALA A 240 -7.38 7.51 10.53
CA ALA A 240 -6.16 7.23 11.29
C ALA A 240 -6.11 7.99 12.62
N ASP A 241 -6.49 9.28 12.61
CA ASP A 241 -6.53 10.12 13.80
C ASP A 241 -7.57 9.60 14.82
N GLU A 242 -8.74 9.17 14.35
CA GLU A 242 -9.77 8.53 15.19
C GLU A 242 -9.27 7.25 15.87
N VAL A 243 -8.57 6.38 15.14
CA VAL A 243 -7.97 5.15 15.69
C VAL A 243 -6.93 5.48 16.77
N ILE A 244 -6.06 6.47 16.52
CA ILE A 244 -5.03 6.91 17.48
C ILE A 244 -5.69 7.48 18.75
N LEU A 245 -6.68 8.35 18.59
CA LEU A 245 -7.38 9.00 19.70
C LEU A 245 -8.16 7.99 20.55
N GLU A 246 -8.88 7.07 19.91
CA GLU A 246 -9.60 6.00 20.59
C GLU A 246 -8.64 5.15 21.43
N ARG A 247 -7.52 4.72 20.85
CA ARG A 247 -6.54 3.91 21.58
C ARG A 247 -5.91 4.68 22.75
N LYS A 248 -5.59 5.96 22.56
CA LYS A 248 -5.09 6.83 23.65
C LYS A 248 -6.11 6.92 24.79
N LYS A 249 -7.40 7.12 24.48
CA LYS A 249 -8.47 7.19 25.47
C LYS A 249 -8.61 5.89 26.26
N GLN A 250 -8.61 4.74 25.59
CA GLN A 250 -8.69 3.42 26.23
C GLN A 250 -7.51 3.18 27.18
N ARG A 251 -6.29 3.58 26.81
CA ARG A 251 -5.12 3.49 27.69
C ARG A 251 -5.22 4.36 28.94
N THR A 252 -5.78 5.56 28.82
CA THR A 252 -5.97 6.46 29.97
C THR A 252 -7.07 5.94 30.91
N GLN A 253 -8.16 5.41 30.36
CA GLN A 253 -9.29 4.89 31.14
C GLN A 253 -8.97 3.61 31.90
N ASN A 254 -8.15 2.72 31.32
CA ASN A 254 -7.78 1.45 31.94
C ASN A 254 -6.62 1.56 32.94
N GLY A 255 -6.18 2.78 33.28
CA GLY A 255 -4.98 3.01 34.08
C GLY A 255 -3.71 2.84 33.24
N ALA A 256 -2.74 3.73 33.44
CA ALA A 256 -1.45 3.65 32.76
C ALA A 256 -0.75 2.34 33.13
N CYS A 257 -0.65 1.44 32.14
CA CYS A 257 0.06 0.17 32.23
C CYS A 257 -0.44 -0.73 33.36
N ASP A 258 -1.43 -1.56 33.02
CA ASP A 258 -1.48 -2.91 33.58
C ASP A 258 -0.15 -3.59 33.23
N GLU A 259 0.85 -3.44 34.11
CA GLU A 259 1.96 -4.37 34.29
C GLU A 259 1.39 -5.68 34.86
N THR A 260 0.33 -6.21 34.23
CA THR A 260 -0.09 -7.58 34.48
C THR A 260 0.94 -8.44 33.79
N GLU A 261 1.98 -8.79 34.54
CA GLU A 261 2.79 -9.97 34.27
C GLU A 261 1.81 -11.11 33.98
N ASP A 262 1.94 -11.75 32.81
CA ASP A 262 1.45 -13.11 32.68
C ASP A 262 2.05 -13.91 33.86
N ALA A 263 1.40 -14.99 34.33
CA ALA A 263 1.84 -15.84 35.45
C ALA A 263 3.28 -16.43 35.33
N VAL A 264 4.05 -16.00 34.32
CA VAL A 264 5.40 -16.37 33.92
C VAL A 264 6.34 -15.13 33.81
N GLY A 265 5.97 -13.95 34.33
CA GLY A 265 6.86 -12.77 34.38
C GLY A 265 7.23 -12.17 33.01
N LYS A 266 6.38 -12.38 31.98
CA LYS A 266 6.55 -11.77 30.65
C LYS A 266 5.60 -10.60 30.51
N LYS A 267 6.13 -9.41 30.18
CA LYS A 267 5.34 -8.21 29.84
C LYS A 267 4.21 -8.59 28.88
N LYS A 268 2.97 -8.23 29.24
CA LYS A 268 1.78 -8.32 28.37
C LYS A 268 2.13 -7.69 27.03
N ARG A 269 2.11 -8.52 25.99
CA ARG A 269 2.66 -8.16 24.68
C ARG A 269 1.71 -7.22 23.95
N MET A 270 2.19 -6.00 23.75
CA MET A 270 1.47 -4.82 23.28
C MET A 270 1.11 -4.89 21.79
N ALA A 271 -0.02 -4.27 21.40
CA ALA A 271 -0.35 -4.06 20.00
C ALA A 271 0.69 -3.13 19.33
N MET A 272 0.70 -3.06 18.00
CA MET A 272 1.64 -2.19 17.28
C MET A 272 1.50 -0.72 17.69
N LEU A 273 0.26 -0.24 17.78
CA LEU A 273 -0.04 1.14 18.16
C LEU A 273 0.39 1.42 19.61
N ASP A 274 0.33 0.42 20.48
CA ASP A 274 0.81 0.57 21.86
C ASP A 274 2.32 0.78 21.94
N LEU A 275 3.10 0.05 21.13
CA LEU A 275 4.55 0.24 21.03
C LEU A 275 4.91 1.64 20.49
N LEU A 276 4.14 2.13 19.51
CA LEU A 276 4.33 3.48 18.97
C LEU A 276 4.02 4.56 20.02
N LEU A 277 2.95 4.37 20.79
CA LEU A 277 2.57 5.26 21.89
C LEU A 277 3.58 5.21 23.05
N GLU A 278 4.18 4.04 23.34
CA GLU A 278 5.27 3.94 24.32
C GLU A 278 6.54 4.64 23.81
N ALA A 279 6.89 4.45 22.55
CA ALA A 279 8.02 5.15 21.93
C ALA A 279 7.82 6.67 21.92
N GLU A 280 6.58 7.15 21.78
CA GLU A 280 6.24 8.57 21.90
C GLU A 280 6.49 9.11 23.29
N SER A 281 6.08 8.36 24.33
CA SER A 281 6.34 8.73 25.72
C SER A 281 7.85 8.84 26.06
N LYS A 282 8.70 8.15 25.27
CA LYS A 282 10.17 8.19 25.38
C LYS A 282 10.83 9.23 24.48
N GLY A 283 10.05 9.96 23.66
CA GLY A 283 10.55 10.95 22.70
C GLY A 283 11.23 10.34 21.47
N GLU A 284 11.03 9.05 21.18
CA GLU A 284 11.60 8.37 20.01
C GLU A 284 10.78 8.60 18.73
N ILE A 285 9.50 8.97 18.89
CA ILE A 285 8.56 9.26 17.81
C ILE A 285 7.60 10.36 18.26
N ASP A 286 7.19 11.24 17.34
CA ASP A 286 6.19 12.27 17.56
C ASP A 286 4.81 11.83 17.05
N LEU A 287 3.76 12.58 17.38
CA LEU A 287 2.39 12.28 16.95
C LEU A 287 2.26 12.16 15.43
N ALA A 288 2.94 13.03 14.69
CA ALA A 288 2.98 12.97 13.23
C ALA A 288 3.57 11.63 12.78
N GLY A 289 4.68 11.21 13.38
CA GLY A 289 5.28 9.91 13.14
C GLY A 289 4.37 8.72 13.47
N ILE A 290 3.59 8.78 14.56
CA ILE A 290 2.60 7.72 14.84
C ILE A 290 1.58 7.65 13.71
N ARG A 291 1.06 8.81 13.27
CA ARG A 291 0.08 8.87 12.17
C ARG A 291 0.64 8.36 10.85
N GLU A 292 1.93 8.59 10.57
CA GLU A 292 2.62 8.01 9.40
C GLU A 292 2.54 6.48 9.42
N GLU A 293 2.87 5.86 10.56
CA GLU A 293 2.88 4.40 10.70
C GLU A 293 1.46 3.83 10.75
N VAL A 294 0.51 4.49 11.42
CA VAL A 294 -0.90 4.06 11.43
C VAL A 294 -1.49 4.07 10.01
N ASN A 295 -1.31 5.15 9.25
CA ASN A 295 -1.76 5.20 7.86
C ASN A 295 -1.10 4.09 7.02
N THR A 296 0.21 3.88 7.18
CA THR A 296 0.97 2.87 6.44
C THR A 296 0.42 1.47 6.71
N PHE A 297 0.32 1.06 7.97
CA PHE A 297 -0.07 -0.31 8.33
C PHE A 297 -1.55 -0.58 8.15
N MET A 298 -2.43 0.40 8.36
CA MET A 298 -3.84 0.24 8.07
C MET A 298 -4.06 0.01 6.57
N PHE A 299 -3.42 0.81 5.71
CA PHE A 299 -3.49 0.61 4.26
C PHE A 299 -2.90 -0.74 3.83
N GLU A 300 -1.62 -0.98 4.15
CA GLU A 300 -0.88 -2.14 3.67
C GLU A 300 -1.42 -3.46 4.23
N GLY A 301 -1.90 -3.46 5.48
CA GLY A 301 -2.33 -4.66 6.18
C GLY A 301 -3.70 -5.20 5.76
N HIS A 302 -4.63 -4.34 5.29
CA HIS A 302 -5.98 -4.78 4.95
C HIS A 302 -6.21 -4.98 3.45
N ASP A 303 -5.82 -4.01 2.62
CA ASP A 303 -6.21 -3.96 1.19
C ASP A 303 -5.49 -5.05 0.38
N THR A 304 -4.19 -5.25 0.67
CA THR A 304 -3.38 -6.29 0.04
C THR A 304 -3.87 -7.70 0.41
N THR A 305 -4.14 -7.93 1.70
CA THR A 305 -4.67 -9.19 2.22
C THR A 305 -6.06 -9.48 1.66
N ALA A 306 -6.93 -8.47 1.57
CA ALA A 306 -8.26 -8.64 1.00
C ALA A 306 -8.20 -9.05 -0.47
N THR A 307 -7.33 -8.39 -1.24
CA THR A 307 -7.08 -8.71 -2.64
C THR A 307 -6.56 -10.14 -2.79
N ALA A 308 -5.56 -10.53 -1.98
CA ALA A 308 -4.97 -11.86 -2.03
C ALA A 308 -5.99 -12.97 -1.68
N LEU A 309 -6.78 -12.78 -0.63
CA LEU A 309 -7.84 -13.73 -0.23
C LEU A 309 -8.93 -13.83 -1.30
N THR A 310 -9.34 -12.70 -1.88
CA THR A 310 -10.36 -12.69 -2.96
C THR A 310 -9.87 -13.46 -4.18
N PHE A 311 -8.65 -13.20 -4.65
CA PHE A 311 -8.06 -13.95 -5.76
C PHE A 311 -7.84 -15.42 -5.40
N GLY A 312 -7.44 -15.72 -4.15
CA GLY A 312 -7.29 -17.09 -3.67
C GLY A 312 -8.60 -17.87 -3.74
N LEU A 313 -9.70 -17.29 -3.28
CA LEU A 313 -11.03 -17.91 -3.33
C LEU A 313 -11.54 -18.05 -4.77
N MET A 314 -11.30 -17.05 -5.63
CA MET A 314 -11.61 -17.12 -7.05
C MET A 314 -10.86 -18.30 -7.71
N LEU A 315 -9.55 -18.42 -7.46
CA LEU A 315 -8.74 -19.51 -8.01
C LEU A 315 -9.17 -20.88 -7.51
N LEU A 316 -9.59 -21.00 -6.24
CA LEU A 316 -10.16 -22.26 -5.71
C LEU A 316 -11.49 -22.60 -6.41
N ALA A 317 -12.36 -21.61 -6.61
CA ALA A 317 -13.63 -21.81 -7.32
C ALA A 317 -13.43 -22.23 -8.79
N ASP A 318 -12.40 -21.70 -9.46
CA ASP A 318 -12.06 -22.05 -10.84
C ASP A 318 -11.35 -23.42 -10.98
N HIS A 319 -10.85 -24.00 -9.87
CA HIS A 319 -10.08 -25.26 -9.86
C HIS A 319 -10.63 -26.22 -8.79
N GLU A 320 -11.77 -26.85 -9.10
CA GLU A 320 -12.52 -27.72 -8.17
C GLU A 320 -11.65 -28.84 -7.58
N GLU A 321 -10.75 -29.43 -8.36
CA GLU A 321 -9.83 -30.48 -7.92
C GLU A 321 -8.89 -30.01 -6.80
N VAL A 322 -8.42 -28.75 -6.88
CA VAL A 322 -7.57 -28.14 -5.87
C VAL A 322 -8.40 -27.82 -4.62
N GLN A 323 -9.61 -27.31 -4.80
CA GLN A 323 -10.53 -27.02 -3.71
C GLN A 323 -10.88 -28.29 -2.90
N VAL A 324 -11.28 -29.37 -3.58
CA VAL A 324 -11.60 -30.65 -2.92
C VAL A 324 -10.38 -31.19 -2.16
N ARG A 325 -9.21 -31.22 -2.80
CA ARG A 325 -7.97 -31.67 -2.14
C ARG A 325 -7.65 -30.86 -0.89
N HIS A 326 -7.80 -29.53 -0.95
CA HIS A 326 -7.52 -28.65 0.18
C HIS A 326 -8.50 -28.92 1.34
N LEU A 327 -9.80 -29.07 1.05
CA LEU A 327 -10.82 -29.40 2.04
C LEU A 327 -10.56 -30.76 2.71
N THR A 328 -10.21 -31.79 1.93
CA THR A 328 -9.86 -33.11 2.48
C THR A 328 -8.68 -33.02 3.45
N ASN A 329 -7.63 -32.30 3.08
CA ASN A 329 -6.45 -32.13 3.92
C ASN A 329 -6.79 -31.40 5.23
N LEU A 330 -7.62 -30.36 5.19
CA LEU A 330 -8.05 -29.61 6.39
C LEU A 330 -8.86 -30.48 7.36
N VAL A 331 -9.79 -31.29 6.84
CA VAL A 331 -10.58 -32.20 7.68
C VAL A 331 -9.68 -33.26 8.30
N SER A 332 -8.71 -33.79 7.55
CA SER A 332 -7.77 -34.79 8.07
C SER A 332 -6.85 -34.26 9.17
N SER A 333 -6.44 -32.99 9.11
CA SER A 333 -5.56 -32.37 10.11
C SER A 333 -6.27 -31.98 11.42
N HIS A 334 -7.59 -31.88 11.41
CA HIS A 334 -8.41 -31.63 12.61
C HIS A 334 -8.92 -32.92 13.27
N ALA A 335 -8.73 -34.08 12.61
CA ALA A 335 -9.08 -35.39 13.12
C ALA A 335 -7.94 -36.05 13.93
N THR A 336 -6.78 -35.40 14.00
CA THR A 336 -5.61 -35.75 14.83
C THR A 336 -5.36 -34.68 15.85
#